data_AF-A0A8S3BXX0-F1
#
_entry.id   AF-A0A8S3BXX0-F1
#
_cell.length_a   1.000
_cell.length_b   1.000
_cell.length_c   1.000
_cell.angle_alpha   90.00
_cell.angle_beta   90.00
_cell.angle_gamma   90.00
#
_symmetry.space_group_name_H-M   'P 1'
#
loop_
_entity.id
_entity.type
_entity.pdbx_description
1 polymer ?
#
loop_
_entity_poly.entity_id
_entity_poly.type
_entity_poly.pdbx_seq_one_letter_code
_entity_poly.pdbx_strand_id
1 'polypeptide(L)' 'NDRIMRWPKGATQGSVIVGGNGRGGQSNQLNGPEGLSFDRHGNLYVVDYGNHRVQKFNIELEGSHW' A
#
# COMPACT_ATOMS: atom_id res chain seq x y z
N ASN A 1 -5.65 -4.95 -10.96
CA ASN A 1 -4.94 -5.69 -9.89
C ASN A 1 -4.92 -4.83 -8.65
N ASP A 2 -5.64 -5.25 -7.61
CA ASP A 2 -5.79 -4.50 -6.36
C ASP A 2 -4.43 -4.48 -5.63
N ARG A 3 -3.68 -3.40 -5.87
CA ARG A 3 -2.30 -3.21 -5.38
C ARG A 3 -1.99 -1.72 -5.23
N ILE A 4 -1.14 -1.40 -4.26
CA ILE A 4 -0.53 -0.06 -4.13
C ILE A 4 0.90 -0.15 -4.62
N MET A 5 1.29 0.79 -5.49
CA MET A 5 2.64 0.90 -6.03
C MET A 5 3.31 2.19 -5.59
N ARG A 6 4.61 2.11 -5.31
CA ARG A 6 5.46 3.27 -5.06
C ARG A 6 6.28 3.60 -6.30
N TRP A 7 6.38 4.90 -6.58
CA TRP A 7 7.27 5.45 -7.60
C TRP A 7 8.14 6.55 -6.96
N PRO A 8 9.41 6.26 -6.67
CA PRO A 8 10.36 7.29 -6.25
C PRO A 8 10.50 8.38 -7.33
N LYS A 9 10.89 9.60 -6.92
CA LYS A 9 11.13 10.70 -7.87
C LYS A 9 12.22 10.29 -8.86
N GLY A 10 11.89 10.37 -10.16
CA GLY A 10 12.80 9.97 -11.25
C GLY A 10 12.83 8.48 -11.57
N ALA A 11 12.03 7.65 -10.91
CA ALA A 11 11.96 6.22 -11.21
C ALA A 11 11.25 5.94 -12.54
N THR A 12 11.80 5.02 -13.32
CA THR A 12 11.20 4.49 -14.57
C THR A 12 10.48 3.16 -14.35
N GLN A 13 10.59 2.59 -13.14
CA GLN A 13 9.86 1.40 -12.69
C GLN A 13 9.34 1.61 -11.27
N GLY A 14 8.12 1.10 -11.00
CA GLY A 14 7.51 1.13 -9.68
C GLY A 14 7.56 -0.23 -9.01
N SER A 15 7.55 -0.23 -7.67
CA SER A 15 7.47 -1.45 -6.88
C SER A 15 6.09 -1.59 -6.22
N VAL A 16 5.59 -2.82 -6.15
CA VAL A 16 4.39 -3.12 -5.37
C VAL A 16 4.78 -3.11 -3.90
N ILE A 17 4.08 -2.33 -3.09
CA ILE A 17 4.34 -2.22 -1.65
C ILE A 17 3.23 -2.84 -0.80
N VAL A 18 2.03 -2.99 -1.36
CA VAL A 18 0.88 -3.64 -0.71
C VAL A 18 0.02 -4.32 -1.78
N GLY A 19 -0.50 -5.50 -1.47
CA GLY A 19 -1.41 -6.24 -2.35
C GLY A 19 -0.68 -6.92 -3.51
N GLY A 20 -1.36 -7.04 -4.66
CA GLY A 20 -0.80 -7.68 -5.85
C GLY A 20 -0.84 -9.22 -5.85
N ASN A 21 -1.26 -9.86 -4.76
CA ASN A 21 -1.40 -11.31 -4.62
C ASN A 21 -2.82 -11.81 -4.96
N GLY A 22 -3.45 -11.18 -5.95
CA GLY A 22 -4.86 -11.39 -6.29
C GLY A 22 -5.83 -10.63 -5.39
N ARG A 23 -7.08 -10.56 -5.84
CA ARG A 23 -8.19 -9.94 -5.10
C ARG A 23 -8.65 -10.88 -3.99
N GLY A 24 -8.78 -10.40 -2.75
CA GLY A 24 -9.23 -11.22 -1.62
C GLY A 24 -9.07 -10.56 -0.26
N GLY A 25 -9.37 -11.33 0.80
CA GLY A 25 -9.42 -10.84 2.18
C GLY A 25 -8.19 -11.18 3.03
N GLN A 26 -7.20 -11.90 2.49
CA GLN A 26 -5.97 -12.21 3.24
C GLN A 26 -5.15 -10.94 3.52
N SER A 27 -4.23 -11.00 4.48
CA SER A 27 -3.43 -9.85 4.93
C SER A 27 -2.53 -9.26 3.84
N ASN A 28 -2.17 -10.05 2.82
CA ASN A 28 -1.37 -9.65 1.67
C ASN A 28 -2.22 -9.42 0.40
N GLN A 29 -3.54 -9.36 0.54
CA GLN A 29 -4.52 -9.13 -0.52
C GLN A 29 -5.36 -7.89 -0.23
N LEU A 30 -5.94 -7.36 -1.30
CA LEU A 30 -6.87 -6.24 -1.27
C LEU A 30 -8.09 -6.55 -2.13
N ASN A 31 -9.14 -5.79 -1.94
CA ASN A 31 -10.40 -5.90 -2.63
C ASN A 31 -10.99 -4.49 -2.83
N GLY A 32 -10.72 -3.90 -3.99
CA GLY A 32 -11.16 -2.54 -4.33
C GLY A 32 -10.69 -1.48 -3.32
N PRO A 33 -9.37 -1.23 -3.17
CA PRO A 33 -8.89 -0.17 -2.31
C PRO A 33 -9.24 1.22 -2.88
N GLU A 34 -9.78 2.12 -2.06
CA GLU A 34 -10.27 3.44 -2.53
C GLU A 34 -9.50 4.65 -1.98
N GLY A 35 -8.79 4.47 -0.86
CA GLY A 35 -8.10 5.57 -0.20
C GLY A 35 -6.83 5.11 0.51
N LEU A 36 -5.88 6.04 0.64
CA LEU A 36 -4.65 5.82 1.39
C LEU A 36 -4.22 7.08 2.13
N SER A 37 -3.54 6.89 3.28
CA SER A 37 -2.93 7.98 4.05
C SER A 37 -1.72 7.47 4.82
N PHE A 38 -0.84 8.38 5.21
CA PHE A 38 0.33 8.10 6.04
C PHE A 38 0.17 8.69 7.44
N ASP A 39 0.64 7.97 8.46
CA ASP A 39 0.86 8.56 9.78
C ASP A 39 2.24 9.24 9.88
N ARG A 40 2.48 9.95 10.98
CA ARG A 40 3.76 10.63 11.26
C ARG A 40 4.97 9.70 11.40
N HIS A 41 4.74 8.40 11.55
CA HIS A 41 5.78 7.38 11.65
C HIS A 41 6.01 6.68 10.30
N GLY A 42 5.33 7.11 9.23
CA GLY A 42 5.47 6.56 7.90
C GLY A 42 4.64 5.29 7.65
N ASN A 43 3.77 4.87 8.58
CA ASN A 43 2.89 3.74 8.32
C ASN A 43 1.81 4.13 7.31
N LEU A 44 1.55 3.22 6.37
CA LEU A 44 0.52 3.37 5.34
C LEU A 44 -0.81 2.77 5.83
N TYR A 45 -1.86 3.56 5.75
CA TYR A 45 -3.23 3.13 5.98
C TYR A 45 -3.95 3.03 4.64
N VAL A 46 -4.64 1.91 4.41
CA VAL A 46 -5.37 1.63 3.17
C VAL A 46 -6.83 1.33 3.49
N VAL A 47 -7.75 2.04 2.84
CA VAL A 47 -9.18 1.75 2.86
C VAL A 47 -9.43 0.62 1.87
N ASP A 48 -9.56 -0.60 2.37
CA ASP A 48 -9.81 -1.82 1.59
C ASP A 48 -11.33 -2.03 1.49
N TYR A 49 -11.98 -1.17 0.68
CA TYR A 49 -13.43 -0.93 0.69
C TYR A 49 -14.25 -2.21 0.48
N GLY A 50 -13.87 -3.04 -0.48
CA GLY A 50 -14.58 -4.28 -0.79
C GLY A 50 -14.47 -5.35 0.30
N ASN A 51 -13.53 -5.21 1.24
CA ASN A 51 -13.41 -6.06 2.44
C ASN A 51 -13.95 -5.36 3.70
N HIS A 52 -14.53 -4.16 3.58
CA HIS A 52 -15.08 -3.39 4.71
C HIS A 52 -14.09 -3.19 5.86
N ARG A 53 -12.81 -2.95 5.54
CA ARG A 53 -11.75 -2.77 6.55
C ARG A 53 -10.79 -1.64 6.19
N VAL A 54 -10.05 -1.19 7.20
CA VAL A 54 -8.84 -0.38 7.03
C VAL A 54 -7.65 -1.23 7.48
N GLN A 55 -6.62 -1.31 6.65
CA GLN A 55 -5.37 -2.02 6.99
C GLN A 55 -4.23 -1.04 7.18
N LYS A 56 -3.38 -1.31 8.18
CA LYS A 56 -2.15 -0.58 8.46
C LYS A 56 -0.95 -1.42 8.03
N PHE A 57 -0.03 -0.81 7.29
CA PHE A 57 1.21 -1.41 6.86
C PHE A 57 2.38 -0.58 7.38
N ASN A 58 3.30 -1.21 8.10
CA ASN A 58 4.61 -0.63 8.30
C ASN A 58 5.38 -0.84 7.00
N ILE A 59 5.53 0.23 6.23
CA ILE A 59 6.31 0.17 5.00
C ILE A 59 7.68 0.79 5.28
N GLU A 60 8.73 -0.01 5.20
CA GLU A 60 10.08 0.53 5.23
C GLU A 60 10.31 1.30 3.94
N LEU A 61 10.28 2.62 4.02
CA LEU A 61 10.67 3.48 2.93
C LEU A 61 12.19 3.49 2.87
N GLU A 62 12.77 2.54 2.13
CA GLU A 62 14.19 2.62 1.77
C GLU A 62 14.46 3.99 1.13
N GLY A 63 15.44 4.70 1.72
CA GLY A 63 15.89 6.02 1.29
C GLY A 63 15.44 7.21 2.16
N SER A 64 14.87 7.00 3.36
CA SER A 64 14.59 8.08 4.32
C SER A 64 15.83 8.54 5.10
N HIS A 65 16.94 8.79 4.41
CA HIS A 65 17.97 9.70 4.90
C HIS A 65 17.82 10.98 4.06
N TRP A 66 17.36 12.04 4.72
CA TRP A 66 17.25 13.39 4.17
C TRP A 66 18.63 13.96 3.84
#